data_AF-A0A1Q2CMA5-F1
#
_entry.id   AF-A0A1Q2CMA5-F1
#
_cell.length_a   1.000
_cell.length_b   1.000
_cell.length_c   1.000
_cell.angle_alpha   90.00
_cell.angle_beta   90.00
_cell.angle_gamma   90.00
#
_symmetry.space_group_name_H-M   'P 1'
#
loop_
_entity.id
_entity.type
_entity.pdbx_description
1 polymer ?
#
loop_
_entity_poly.entity_id
_entity_poly.type
_entity_poly.pdbx_seq_one_letter_code
_entity_poly.pdbx_strand_id
1 'polypeptide(L)' 'MRVFSDLNLNGQTPTRAQAGRGTWGPTGVPTTRWKKIQRIIVPIIVVGIAVALFFLGRMFYLLLTGS' A
#
# COMPACT_ATOMS: atom_id res chain seq x y z
N MET A 1 -4.90 -35.56 4.55
CA MET A 1 -4.24 -34.49 5.34
C MET A 1 -5.24 -33.37 5.56
N ARG A 2 -5.60 -33.04 6.81
CA ARG A 2 -6.50 -31.92 7.12
C ARG A 2 -5.69 -30.62 7.04
N VAL A 3 -6.02 -29.75 6.09
CA VAL A 3 -5.29 -28.49 5.80
C VAL A 3 -5.83 -27.31 6.64
N PHE A 4 -6.77 -27.56 7.54
CA PHE A 4 -7.35 -26.54 8.42
C PHE A 4 -7.01 -26.87 9.88
N SER A 5 -6.40 -25.89 10.57
CA SER A 5 -6.21 -25.93 12.02
C SER A 5 -7.54 -25.65 12.73
N ASP A 6 -7.80 -26.32 13.85
CA ASP A 6 -8.95 -26.06 14.73
C ASP A 6 -8.78 -24.69 15.41
N LEU A 7 -9.06 -23.61 14.66
CA LEU A 7 -8.83 -22.23 15.08
C LEU A 7 -9.89 -21.81 16.09
N ASN A 8 -9.57 -21.95 17.37
CA ASN A 8 -10.41 -21.48 18.47
C ASN A 8 -10.35 -19.94 18.57
N LEU A 9 -11.33 -19.26 17.96
CA LEU A 9 -11.49 -17.80 17.99
C LEU A 9 -11.87 -17.22 19.36
N ASN A 10 -12.22 -18.08 20.33
CA ASN A 10 -12.62 -17.69 21.68
C ASN A 10 -11.53 -18.03 22.73
N GLY A 11 -10.39 -18.59 22.31
CA GLY A 11 -9.26 -18.90 23.19
C GLY A 11 -8.30 -17.71 23.36
N GLN A 12 -7.20 -17.89 24.10
CA GLN A 12 -6.11 -16.92 24.23
C GLN A 12 -5.30 -16.80 22.92
N THR A 13 -5.95 -16.37 21.84
CA THR A 13 -5.26 -16.01 20.60
C THR A 13 -4.63 -14.62 20.75
N PRO A 14 -3.38 -14.41 20.31
CA PRO A 14 -2.76 -13.09 20.36
C PRO A 14 -3.62 -12.07 19.62
N THR A 15 -3.77 -10.87 20.19
CA THR A 15 -4.69 -9.80 19.73
C THR A 15 -4.52 -9.42 18.25
N ARG A 16 -3.34 -9.67 17.65
CA ARG A 16 -3.08 -9.46 16.21
C ARG A 16 -3.70 -10.50 15.27
N ALA A 17 -4.06 -11.67 15.78
CA ALA A 17 -4.59 -12.81 15.00
C ALA A 17 -6.12 -12.94 15.10
N GLN A 18 -6.79 -12.09 15.87
CA GLN A 18 -8.24 -12.11 15.97
C GLN A 18 -8.87 -11.51 14.71
N ALA A 19 -9.51 -12.36 13.90
CA ALA A 19 -10.37 -11.90 12.83
C ALA A 19 -11.51 -11.08 13.44
N GLY A 20 -11.71 -9.84 12.97
CA GLY A 20 -12.62 -8.87 13.57
C GLY A 20 -14.02 -9.44 13.80
N ARG A 21 -14.28 -9.85 15.04
CA ARG A 21 -15.56 -10.38 15.53
C ARG A 21 -16.07 -9.35 16.54
N GLY A 22 -17.09 -8.57 16.15
CA GLY A 22 -17.67 -7.53 17.02
C GLY A 22 -16.78 -6.29 17.21
N THR A 23 -16.86 -5.67 18.40
CA THR A 23 -16.20 -4.39 18.77
C THR A 23 -14.67 -4.45 18.88
N TRP A 24 -14.09 -5.64 18.81
CA TRP A 24 -12.63 -5.90 18.91
C TRP A 24 -11.92 -5.99 17.55
N GLY A 25 -12.57 -5.58 16.46
CA GLY A 25 -11.91 -5.48 15.15
C GLY A 25 -10.79 -4.42 15.16
N PRO A 26 -9.74 -4.57 14.33
CA PRO A 26 -8.64 -3.60 14.27
C PRO A 26 -9.13 -2.23 13.76
N THR A 27 -9.51 -1.34 14.69
CA THR A 27 -10.10 0.00 14.43
C THR A 27 -9.10 1.04 13.92
N GLY A 28 -7.84 0.66 13.68
CA GLY A 28 -6.79 1.56 13.19
C GLY A 28 -5.85 0.94 12.17
N VAL A 29 -6.15 -0.26 11.66
CA VAL A 29 -5.28 -0.92 10.67
C VAL A 29 -5.89 -0.74 9.28
N PRO A 30 -5.14 -0.19 8.30
CA PRO A 30 -5.63 -0.05 6.95
C PRO A 30 -6.11 -1.41 6.43
N THR A 31 -7.30 -1.43 5.84
CA THR A 31 -7.86 -2.68 5.31
C THR A 31 -6.93 -3.26 4.24
N THR A 32 -7.01 -4.57 4.01
CA THR A 32 -6.18 -5.26 3.01
C THR A 32 -6.38 -4.70 1.60
N ARG A 33 -7.57 -4.18 1.30
CA ARG A 33 -7.87 -3.51 0.01
C ARG A 33 -7.11 -2.19 -0.14
N TRP A 34 -7.09 -1.36 0.90
CA TRP A 34 -6.34 -0.09 0.90
C TRP A 34 -4.84 -0.31 0.71
N LYS A 35 -4.25 -1.30 1.39
CA LYS A 35 -2.83 -1.65 1.20
C LYS A 35 -2.51 -2.11 -0.22
N LYS A 36 -3.41 -2.87 -0.86
CA LYS A 36 -3.22 -3.34 -2.24
C LYS A 36 -3.28 -2.17 -3.23
N ILE A 37 -4.22 -1.25 -3.05
CA ILE A 37 -4.36 -0.05 -3.88
C ILE A 37 -3.12 0.84 -3.73
N GLN A 38 -2.69 1.11 -2.50
CA GLN A 38 -1.50 1.92 -2.24
C GLN A 38 -0.25 1.35 -2.91
N ARG A 39 -0.07 0.02 -2.87
CA ARG A 39 1.08 -0.64 -3.50
C ARG A 39 1.16 -0.43 -5.01
N ILE A 40 0.03 -0.20 -5.68
CA ILE A 40 -0.03 0.02 -7.13
C ILE A 40 0.01 1.52 -7.46
N ILE A 41 -0.75 2.34 -6.74
CA ILE A 41 -0.86 3.77 -7.03
C ILE A 41 0.44 4.53 -6.73
N VAL A 42 1.10 4.21 -5.60
CA VAL A 42 2.32 4.93 -5.18
C VAL A 42 3.43 4.87 -6.24
N PRO A 43 3.86 3.69 -6.76
CA PRO A 43 4.92 3.66 -7.76
C PRO A 43 4.52 4.36 -9.07
N ILE A 44 3.25 4.27 -9.48
CA ILE A 44 2.75 4.98 -10.69
C ILE A 44 2.90 6.49 -10.52
N ILE A 45 2.46 7.04 -9.39
CA ILE A 45 2.55 8.48 -9.11
C ILE A 45 4.02 8.90 -9.05
N VAL A 46 4.87 8.15 -8.35
CA VAL A 46 6.29 8.48 -8.21
C VAL A 46 7.00 8.50 -9.56
N VAL A 47 6.77 7.51 -10.41
CA VAL A 47 7.32 7.47 -11.78
C VAL A 47 6.79 8.65 -12.60
N GLY A 48 5.49 8.94 -12.51
CA GLY A 48 4.89 10.09 -13.21
C GLY A 48 5.53 11.42 -12.83
N ILE A 49 5.77 11.64 -11.53
CA ILE A 49 6.46 12.85 -11.03
C ILE A 49 7.90 12.90 -11.54
N ALA A 50 8.64 11.80 -11.46
CA ALA A 50 10.03 11.74 -11.93
C ALA A 50 10.14 12.06 -13.43
N VAL A 51 9.26 11.49 -14.24
CA VAL A 51 9.18 11.76 -15.68
C VAL A 51 8.85 13.23 -15.94
N ALA A 52 7.88 13.80 -15.24
CA ALA A 52 7.54 15.22 -15.38
C ALA A 52 8.71 16.14 -15.04
N LEU A 53 9.42 15.88 -13.94
CA LEU A 53 10.60 16.65 -13.54
C LEU A 53 11.75 16.53 -14.55
N PHE A 54 11.95 15.33 -15.11
CA PHE A 54 12.94 15.12 -16.16
C PHE A 54 12.64 15.95 -17.41
N PHE A 55 11.40 15.93 -17.90
CA PHE A 55 11.01 16.73 -19.07
C PHE A 55 11.06 18.23 -18.80
N LEU A 56 10.70 18.65 -17.59
CA LEU A 56 10.82 20.04 -17.16
C LEU A 56 12.28 20.50 -17.20
N GLY A 57 13.19 19.73 -16.62
CA GLY A 57 14.64 20.01 -16.67
C GLY A 57 15.18 20.00 -18.10
N ARG A 58 14.76 19.04 -18.94
CA ARG A 58 15.13 18.98 -20.35
C ARG A 58 14.66 20.21 -21.13
N MET A 59 13.46 20.70 -20.88
CA MET A 59 12.93 21.92 -21.53
C MET A 59 13.82 23.12 -21.22
N PHE A 60 14.19 23.32 -19.96
CA PHE A 60 15.12 24.38 -19.59
C PHE A 60 16.49 24.18 -20.21
N TYR A 61 17.02 22.96 -20.22
CA TYR A 61 18.29 22.67 -20.86
C TYR A 61 18.32 23.10 -22.34
N LEU A 62 17.27 22.76 -23.11
CA LEU A 62 17.19 23.16 -24.52
C LEU A 62 17.06 24.67 -24.69
N LEU A 63 16.22 25.32 -23.87
CA LEU A 63 16.06 26.78 -23.89
C LEU A 63 17.37 27.52 -23.60
N LEU A 64 18.15 27.05 -22.62
CA LEU A 64 19.42 27.69 -22.23
C LEU A 64 20.57 27.35 -23.20
N THR A 65 20.54 26.17 -23.83
CA THR A 65 21.63 25.72 -24.72
C THR A 65 21.39 26.11 -26.19
N GLY A 66 20.21 26.68 -26.50
CA GLY A 66 19.94 27.29 -27.81
C GLY A 66 19.80 26.28 -28.96
N SER A 67 19.56 25.01 -28.64
CA SER A 67 19.30 23.92 -29.60
C SER A 67 17.82 23.86 -29.99
#